data_AF-A0A6J8DWB7-F1
#
_entry.id   AF-A0A6J8DWB7-F1
#
_cell.length_a   1.000
_cell.length_b   1.000
_cell.length_c   1.000
_cell.angle_alpha   90.00
_cell.angle_beta   90.00
_cell.angle_gamma   90.00
#
_symmetry.space_group_name_H-M   'P 1'
#
loop_
_entity.id
_entity.type
_entity.pdbx_description
1 polymer ?
#
loop_
_entity_poly.entity_id
_entity_poly.type
_entity_poly.pdbx_seq_one_letter_code
_entity_poly.pdbx_strand_id
1 'polypeptide(L)'
;MWNTTLSFDYPLPMNDDQNWLEDYQQYLNKLNVHDKIENGLSRYLYAVFLLVGTFGNLSCVYGLSQYCRTAWSVCFYLVLSMLFGLIELYIYCGNLWFLSLTDKNLTLEINILSNAVCKVYNFVTTVLLYFNSWVIVAISVETMITIVYPHRMYKMCTVERARSIVLLITVLVVCLNLHYFWTIGLSLPETNPDVTHRMCHNNYQPQLSDEITLIVPLLEFLLDNIIPFIMVTIFIYMTLVTMILKKKTLHLT
;
A
#
# COMPACT_ATOMS: atom_id res chain seq x y z
N MET A 1 -6.37 -2.81 2.10
CA MET A 1 -7.81 -3.09 2.23
C MET A 1 -8.34 -3.57 0.89
N TRP A 2 -8.00 -4.81 0.52
CA TRP A 2 -8.59 -5.49 -0.63
C TRP A 2 -8.86 -6.91 -0.17
N ASN A 3 -10.11 -7.18 0.23
CA ASN A 3 -10.61 -8.54 0.36
C ASN A 3 -10.74 -9.07 -1.06
N THR A 4 -9.69 -9.67 -1.60
CA THR A 4 -9.80 -10.53 -2.79
C THR A 4 -10.29 -11.90 -2.37
N THR A 5 -11.46 -11.95 -1.75
CA THR A 5 -12.34 -13.11 -1.86
C THR A 5 -13.34 -12.74 -2.93
N LEU A 6 -12.90 -12.81 -4.18
CA LEU A 6 -13.80 -12.99 -5.31
C LEU A 6 -14.49 -14.34 -5.06
N SER A 7 -15.62 -14.32 -4.35
CA SER A 7 -16.60 -15.38 -4.43
C SER A 7 -17.16 -15.33 -5.84
N PHE A 8 -16.47 -15.97 -6.77
CA PHE A 8 -17.09 -16.31 -8.04
C PHE A 8 -18.18 -17.33 -7.75
N ASP A 9 -19.42 -16.85 -7.65
CA ASP A 9 -20.61 -17.68 -7.80
C ASP A 9 -20.63 -18.15 -9.27
N TYR A 10 -19.91 -19.24 -9.54
CA TYR A 10 -20.05 -19.95 -10.80
C TYR A 10 -21.29 -20.83 -10.71
N PRO A 11 -22.22 -20.75 -11.67
CA PRO A 11 -23.40 -21.60 -11.67
C PRO A 11 -22.97 -23.07 -11.72
N LEU A 12 -23.42 -23.84 -10.73
CA LEU A 12 -23.24 -25.29 -10.68
C LEU A 12 -23.84 -25.90 -11.97
N PRO A 13 -23.13 -26.81 -12.66
CA PRO A 13 -23.73 -27.56 -13.74
C PRO A 13 -24.75 -28.53 -13.13
N MET A 14 -26.01 -28.11 -13.07
CA MET A 14 -27.13 -29.03 -12.82
C MET A 14 -27.40 -29.79 -14.11
N ASN A 15 -26.66 -30.86 -14.34
CA ASN A 15 -27.04 -31.90 -15.28
C ASN A 15 -27.29 -33.19 -14.50
N ASP A 16 -28.45 -33.80 -14.73
CA ASP A 16 -29.03 -34.94 -14.02
C ASP A 16 -28.37 -36.27 -14.44
N ASP A 17 -27.04 -36.28 -14.54
CA ASP A 17 -26.24 -37.41 -15.00
C ASP A 17 -25.56 -38.12 -13.82
N GLN A 18 -25.57 -39.45 -13.85
CA GLN A 18 -25.06 -40.37 -12.82
C GLN A 18 -23.54 -40.24 -12.52
N ASN A 19 -22.84 -39.32 -13.21
CA ASN A 19 -21.41 -39.01 -13.10
C ASN A 19 -21.09 -37.69 -12.36
N TRP A 20 -22.08 -36.93 -11.89
CA TRP A 20 -21.86 -35.63 -11.23
C TRP A 20 -20.91 -35.71 -10.01
N LEU A 21 -20.89 -36.86 -9.33
CA LEU A 21 -20.07 -37.09 -8.14
C LEU A 21 -18.58 -37.22 -8.50
N GLU A 22 -18.27 -37.81 -9.66
CA GLU A 22 -16.91 -37.92 -10.19
C GLU A 22 -16.40 -36.55 -10.67
N ASP A 23 -17.23 -35.79 -11.39
CA ASP A 23 -16.91 -34.44 -11.84
C ASP A 23 -16.69 -33.48 -10.65
N TYR A 24 -17.53 -33.58 -9.61
CA TYR A 24 -17.38 -32.81 -8.38
C TYR A 24 -16.09 -33.16 -7.63
N GLN A 25 -15.76 -34.45 -7.51
CA GLN A 25 -14.50 -34.88 -6.90
C GLN A 25 -13.28 -34.42 -7.69
N GLN A 26 -13.33 -34.47 -9.03
CA GLN A 26 -12.27 -33.97 -9.90
C GLN A 26 -12.09 -32.46 -9.74
N TYR A 27 -13.18 -31.70 -9.63
CA TYR A 27 -13.17 -30.27 -9.36
C TYR A 27 -12.55 -29.94 -7.99
N LEU A 28 -12.96 -30.63 -6.93
CA LEU A 28 -12.38 -30.47 -5.59
C LEU A 28 -10.89 -30.81 -5.56
N ASN A 29 -10.48 -31.87 -6.26
CA ASN A 29 -9.07 -32.23 -6.37
C ASN A 29 -8.26 -31.15 -7.10
N LYS A 30 -8.81 -30.57 -8.17
CA LYS A 30 -8.18 -29.46 -8.90
C LYS A 30 -8.04 -28.22 -8.00
N LEU A 31 -9.09 -27.84 -7.28
CA LEU A 31 -9.06 -26.76 -6.29
C LEU A 31 -8.01 -27.01 -5.20
N ASN A 32 -7.98 -28.20 -4.62
CA ASN A 32 -7.00 -28.58 -3.59
C ASN A 32 -5.55 -28.51 -4.08
N VAL A 33 -5.30 -28.87 -5.35
CA VAL A 33 -3.95 -28.77 -5.94
C VAL A 33 -3.56 -27.31 -6.17
N HIS A 34 -4.47 -26.50 -6.71
CA HIS A 34 -4.24 -25.07 -6.90
C HIS A 34 -3.95 -24.37 -5.58
N ASP A 35 -4.78 -24.60 -4.56
CA ASP A 35 -4.63 -24.02 -3.23
C ASP A 35 -3.30 -24.44 -2.57
N LYS A 36 -2.90 -25.71 -2.68
CA LYS A 36 -1.60 -26.17 -2.19
C LYS A 36 -0.41 -25.50 -2.88
N ILE A 37 -0.48 -25.29 -4.20
CA ILE A 37 0.60 -24.63 -4.95
C ILE A 37 0.65 -23.14 -4.59
N GLU A 38 -0.49 -22.47 -4.52
CA GLU A 38 -0.58 -21.05 -4.15
C GLU A 38 -0.10 -20.82 -2.71
N ASN A 39 -0.51 -21.66 -1.77
CA ASN A 39 -0.08 -21.59 -0.37
C ASN A 39 1.41 -21.92 -0.22
N GLY A 40 1.91 -22.91 -0.96
CA GLY A 40 3.34 -23.23 -1.00
C GLY A 40 4.19 -22.08 -1.55
N LEU A 41 3.79 -21.53 -2.70
CA LEU A 41 4.52 -20.47 -3.39
C LEU A 41 4.50 -19.15 -2.59
N SER A 42 3.33 -18.74 -2.09
CA SER A 42 3.17 -17.52 -1.29
C SER A 42 4.04 -17.54 -0.03
N ARG A 43 4.11 -18.68 0.66
CA ARG A 43 4.95 -18.86 1.86
C ARG A 43 6.42 -18.54 1.63
N TYR A 44 6.98 -18.99 0.50
CA TYR A 44 8.39 -18.70 0.17
C TYR A 44 8.56 -17.29 -0.41
N LEU A 45 7.70 -16.87 -1.33
CA LEU A 45 7.80 -15.55 -1.96
C LEU A 45 7.75 -14.41 -0.94
N TYR A 46 6.77 -14.43 -0.03
CA TYR A 46 6.66 -13.39 0.99
C TYR A 46 7.83 -13.41 1.98
N ALA A 47 8.36 -14.60 2.33
CA ALA A 47 9.57 -14.71 3.14
C ALA A 47 10.78 -14.07 2.45
N VAL A 48 10.97 -14.33 1.15
CA VAL A 48 12.06 -13.74 0.37
C VAL A 48 11.90 -12.23 0.28
N PHE A 49 10.70 -11.71 -0.01
CA PHE A 49 10.46 -10.26 -0.04
C PHE A 49 10.70 -9.59 1.31
N LEU A 50 10.30 -10.21 2.42
CA LEU A 50 10.62 -9.73 3.76
C LEU A 50 12.12 -9.66 4.00
N LEU A 51 12.86 -10.73 3.70
CA LEU A 51 14.31 -10.75 3.91
C LEU A 51 15.02 -9.73 3.02
N VAL A 52 14.79 -9.77 1.70
CA VAL A 52 15.43 -8.86 0.75
C VAL A 52 15.05 -7.41 1.05
N GLY A 53 13.77 -7.15 1.31
CA GLY A 53 13.27 -5.82 1.62
C GLY A 53 13.83 -5.27 2.94
N THR A 54 13.94 -6.09 3.98
CA THR A 54 14.49 -5.64 5.28
C THR A 54 15.97 -5.31 5.17
N PHE A 55 16.79 -6.23 4.63
CA PHE A 55 18.22 -5.98 4.45
C PHE A 55 18.48 -4.84 3.47
N GLY A 56 17.73 -4.78 2.37
CA GLY A 56 17.86 -3.73 1.35
C GLY A 56 17.56 -2.34 1.91
N ASN A 57 16.38 -2.15 2.51
CA ASN A 57 15.99 -0.85 3.07
C ASN A 57 16.92 -0.42 4.21
N LEU A 58 17.30 -1.32 5.14
CA LEU A 58 18.21 -0.98 6.24
C LEU A 58 19.61 -0.58 5.73
N SER A 59 20.12 -1.29 4.74
CA SER A 59 21.41 -0.96 4.11
C SER A 59 21.34 0.41 3.42
N CYS A 60 20.24 0.72 2.73
CA CYS A 60 20.00 2.02 2.12
C CYS A 60 19.91 3.13 3.16
N VAL A 61 19.16 2.94 4.25
CA VAL A 61 19.07 3.92 5.35
C VAL A 61 20.44 4.19 5.93
N TYR A 62 21.22 3.15 6.23
CA TYR A 62 22.58 3.30 6.75
C TYR A 62 23.49 4.04 5.76
N GLY A 63 23.53 3.59 4.50
CA GLY A 63 24.38 4.19 3.46
C GLY A 63 24.04 5.66 3.18
N LEU A 64 22.75 5.97 3.02
CA LEU A 64 22.28 7.34 2.79
C LEU A 64 22.53 8.24 4.01
N SER A 65 22.35 7.74 5.22
CA SER A 65 22.63 8.52 6.44
C SER A 65 24.11 8.89 6.56
N GLN A 66 25.02 8.02 6.10
CA GLN A 66 26.45 8.32 6.05
C GLN A 66 26.80 9.28 4.91
N TYR A 67 26.28 9.02 3.71
CA TYR A 67 26.59 9.79 2.51
C TYR A 67 26.05 11.22 2.58
N CYS A 68 24.90 11.41 3.23
CA CYS A 68 24.16 12.67 3.19
C CYS A 68 24.38 13.57 4.41
N ARG A 69 25.50 13.36 5.14
CA ARG A 69 25.97 14.28 6.19
C ARG A 69 26.17 15.72 5.68
N THR A 70 26.30 15.89 4.36
CA THR A 70 26.55 17.16 3.66
C THR A 70 25.30 17.80 3.04
N ALA A 71 24.12 17.54 3.62
CA ALA A 71 22.87 18.30 3.44
C ALA A 71 22.22 18.28 2.03
N TRP A 72 21.86 17.10 1.54
CA TRP A 72 20.98 16.95 0.37
C TRP A 72 19.55 16.63 0.81
N SER A 73 18.59 17.49 0.46
CA SER A 73 17.16 17.30 0.79
C SER A 73 16.58 16.01 0.22
N VAL A 74 17.01 15.59 -0.98
CA VAL A 74 16.64 14.29 -1.58
C VAL A 74 16.95 13.11 -0.65
N CYS A 75 18.10 13.12 0.02
CA CYS A 75 18.45 12.03 0.93
C CYS A 75 17.52 11.97 2.15
N PHE A 76 17.08 13.11 2.65
CA PHE A 76 16.13 13.16 3.75
C PHE A 76 14.82 12.45 3.36
N TYR A 77 14.28 12.74 2.17
CA TYR A 77 13.10 12.04 1.67
C TYR A 77 13.35 10.54 1.44
N LEU A 78 14.51 10.18 0.88
CA LEU A 78 14.84 8.77 0.62
C LEU A 78 14.93 7.97 1.93
N VAL A 79 15.63 8.49 2.95
CA VAL A 79 15.69 7.83 4.26
C VAL A 79 14.29 7.68 4.86
N LEU A 80 13.47 8.73 4.76
CA LEU A 80 12.11 8.70 5.25
C LEU A 80 11.28 7.62 4.54
N SER A 81 11.31 7.59 3.21
CA SER A 81 10.60 6.59 2.41
C SER A 81 11.08 5.17 2.68
N MET A 82 12.38 4.93 2.89
CA MET A 82 12.89 3.60 3.25
C MET A 82 12.41 3.15 4.64
N LEU A 83 12.26 4.06 5.61
CA LEU A 83 11.71 3.75 6.94
C LEU A 83 10.21 3.41 6.86
N PHE A 84 9.42 4.19 6.11
CA PHE A 84 8.00 3.88 5.92
C PHE A 84 7.80 2.61 5.09
N GLY A 85 8.63 2.40 4.06
CA GLY A 85 8.65 1.17 3.28
C GLY A 85 8.96 -0.07 4.11
N LEU A 86 9.82 0.04 5.14
CA LEU A 86 10.01 -1.05 6.12
C LEU A 86 8.74 -1.32 6.91
N ILE A 87 8.06 -0.27 7.41
CA ILE A 87 6.82 -0.41 8.16
C ILE A 87 5.74 -1.09 7.30
N GLU A 88 5.56 -0.63 6.07
CA GLU A 88 4.62 -1.22 5.10
C GLU A 88 4.97 -2.66 4.77
N LEU A 89 6.26 -2.97 4.56
CA LEU A 89 6.72 -4.32 4.28
C LEU A 89 6.28 -5.29 5.40
N TYR A 90 6.41 -4.90 6.67
CA TYR A 90 5.96 -5.72 7.79
C TYR A 90 4.43 -5.76 7.94
N ILE A 91 3.72 -4.66 7.70
CA ILE A 91 2.26 -4.62 7.79
C ILE A 91 1.62 -5.48 6.70
N TYR A 92 2.06 -5.37 5.44
CA TYR A 92 1.44 -6.07 4.32
C TYR A 92 2.08 -7.43 4.07
N CYS A 93 3.36 -7.45 3.72
CA CYS A 93 4.05 -8.68 3.36
C CYS A 93 4.26 -9.57 4.60
N GLY A 94 4.55 -8.97 5.76
CA GLY A 94 4.63 -9.68 7.03
C GLY A 94 3.30 -10.34 7.42
N ASN A 95 2.17 -9.64 7.27
CA ASN A 95 0.85 -10.21 7.51
C ASN A 95 0.50 -11.35 6.55
N LEU A 96 0.80 -11.20 5.25
CA LEU A 96 0.56 -12.24 4.26
C LEU A 96 1.43 -13.47 4.49
N TRP A 97 2.69 -13.28 4.87
CA TRP A 97 3.56 -14.38 5.26
C TRP A 97 3.05 -15.09 6.52
N PHE A 98 2.66 -14.33 7.55
CA PHE A 98 2.09 -14.89 8.77
C PHE A 98 0.80 -15.67 8.51
N LEU A 99 -0.07 -15.14 7.65
CA LEU A 99 -1.28 -15.81 7.19
C LEU A 99 -0.93 -17.13 6.50
N SER A 100 0.05 -17.16 5.60
CA SER A 100 0.50 -18.39 4.92
C SER A 100 1.12 -19.45 5.85
N LEU A 101 1.51 -19.06 7.08
CA LEU A 101 2.11 -19.96 8.07
C LEU A 101 1.12 -20.48 9.11
N THR A 102 0.11 -19.69 9.46
CA THR A 102 -0.74 -19.92 10.63
C THR A 102 -2.22 -20.00 10.29
N ASP A 103 -2.58 -19.74 9.03
CA ASP A 103 -3.96 -19.58 8.55
C ASP A 103 -4.74 -18.50 9.30
N LYS A 104 -4.02 -17.57 9.95
CA LYS A 104 -4.58 -16.44 10.71
C LYS A 104 -4.14 -15.12 10.13
N ASN A 105 -5.11 -14.22 9.96
CA ASN A 105 -4.85 -12.87 9.50
C ASN A 105 -4.57 -11.95 10.69
N LEU A 106 -3.30 -11.62 10.94
CA LEU A 106 -2.88 -10.80 12.08
C LEU A 106 -3.57 -9.43 12.08
N THR A 107 -3.72 -8.81 10.90
CA THR A 107 -4.43 -7.54 10.77
C THR A 107 -5.90 -7.65 11.19
N LEU A 108 -6.58 -8.74 10.82
CA LEU A 108 -7.96 -8.98 11.24
C LEU A 108 -8.05 -9.15 12.75
N GLU A 109 -7.19 -9.99 13.33
CA GLU A 109 -7.12 -10.25 14.77
C GLU A 109 -6.87 -8.97 15.57
N ILE A 110 -5.96 -8.10 15.11
CA ILE A 110 -5.71 -6.80 15.74
C ILE A 110 -6.95 -5.91 15.67
N ASN A 111 -7.59 -5.81 14.50
CA ASN A 111 -8.73 -4.93 14.28
C ASN A 111 -9.96 -5.30 15.12
N ILE A 112 -10.11 -6.56 15.54
CA ILE A 112 -11.26 -7.00 16.35
C ILE A 112 -11.02 -6.90 17.88
N LEU A 113 -9.83 -6.47 18.32
CA LEU A 113 -9.50 -6.36 19.75
C LEU A 113 -10.40 -5.38 20.50
N SER A 114 -10.67 -4.21 19.90
CA SER A 114 -11.58 -3.21 20.45
C SER A 114 -12.04 -2.23 19.37
N ASN A 115 -13.13 -1.49 19.64
CA ASN A 115 -13.60 -0.44 18.73
C ASN A 115 -12.56 0.68 18.53
N ALA A 116 -11.79 1.01 19.58
CA ALA A 116 -10.71 1.98 19.48
C ALA A 116 -9.59 1.49 18.56
N VAL A 117 -9.18 0.22 18.70
CA VAL A 117 -8.14 -0.38 17.85
C VAL A 117 -8.61 -0.48 16.41
N CYS A 118 -9.84 -0.94 16.15
CA CYS A 118 -10.45 -0.97 14.81
C CYS A 118 -10.32 0.39 14.09
N LYS A 119 -10.64 1.49 14.77
CA LYS A 119 -10.53 2.85 14.19
C LYS A 119 -9.09 3.32 14.03
N VAL A 120 -8.30 3.24 15.10
CA VAL A 120 -6.93 3.79 15.14
C VAL A 120 -6.00 3.00 14.23
N TYR A 121 -6.11 1.67 14.19
CA TYR A 121 -5.28 0.83 13.34
C TYR A 121 -5.51 1.18 11.87
N ASN A 122 -6.76 1.14 11.39
CA ASN A 122 -7.08 1.50 10.01
C ASN A 122 -6.63 2.93 9.67
N PHE A 123 -6.90 3.90 10.55
CA PHE A 123 -6.42 5.27 10.39
C PHE A 123 -4.90 5.34 10.22
N VAL A 124 -4.14 4.74 11.14
CA VAL A 124 -2.67 4.79 11.11
C VAL A 124 -2.13 4.06 9.88
N THR A 125 -2.59 2.85 9.59
CA THR A 125 -2.08 2.08 8.44
C THR A 125 -2.35 2.80 7.11
N THR A 126 -3.51 3.41 6.95
CA THR A 126 -3.83 4.15 5.72
C THR A 126 -3.04 5.46 5.64
N VAL A 127 -2.88 6.19 6.75
CA VAL A 127 -2.04 7.39 6.78
C VAL A 127 -0.60 7.07 6.37
N LEU A 128 -0.03 5.97 6.85
CA LEU A 128 1.34 5.56 6.53
C LEU A 128 1.49 5.25 5.03
N LEU A 129 0.55 4.50 4.44
CA LEU A 129 0.53 4.19 3.00
C LEU A 129 0.56 5.46 2.15
N TYR A 130 -0.42 6.33 2.38
CA TYR A 130 -0.57 7.55 1.59
C TYR A 130 0.66 8.43 1.76
N PHE A 131 1.14 8.54 2.99
CA PHE A 131 2.33 9.33 3.28
C PHE A 131 3.53 8.88 2.45
N ASN A 132 3.82 7.57 2.40
CA ASN A 132 4.95 7.05 1.63
C ASN A 132 4.77 7.29 0.12
N SER A 133 3.59 7.02 -0.44
CA SER A 133 3.26 7.27 -1.85
C SER A 133 3.50 8.73 -2.24
N TRP A 134 3.06 9.69 -1.42
CA TRP A 134 3.24 11.12 -1.66
C TRP A 134 4.68 11.61 -1.44
N VAL A 135 5.45 10.98 -0.55
CA VAL A 135 6.89 11.23 -0.41
C VAL A 135 7.64 10.81 -1.68
N ILE A 136 7.28 9.69 -2.31
CA ILE A 136 7.89 9.25 -3.59
C ILE A 136 7.61 10.27 -4.71
N VAL A 137 6.40 10.84 -4.75
CA VAL A 137 6.07 11.94 -5.66
C VAL A 137 6.99 13.14 -5.40
N ALA A 138 7.18 13.54 -4.14
CA ALA A 138 8.07 14.64 -3.77
C ALA A 138 9.54 14.39 -4.17
N ILE A 139 10.05 13.17 -3.98
CA ILE A 139 11.38 12.74 -4.44
C ILE A 139 11.51 12.94 -5.96
N SER A 140 10.50 12.52 -6.71
CA SER A 140 10.49 12.60 -8.17
C SER A 140 10.49 14.05 -8.66
N VAL A 141 9.72 14.93 -8.01
CA VAL A 141 9.70 16.37 -8.28
C VAL A 141 11.08 17.00 -8.02
N GLU A 142 11.68 16.70 -6.87
CA GLU A 142 12.98 17.29 -6.50
C GLU A 142 14.11 16.80 -7.40
N THR A 143 14.08 15.53 -7.76
CA THR A 143 15.03 14.94 -8.72
C THR A 143 14.90 15.60 -10.09
N MET A 144 13.66 15.82 -10.56
CA MET A 144 13.40 16.55 -11.80
C MET A 144 13.91 17.99 -11.72
N ILE A 145 13.66 18.73 -10.64
CA ILE A 145 14.15 20.10 -10.47
C ILE A 145 15.67 20.15 -10.52
N THR A 146 16.34 19.23 -9.83
CA THR A 146 17.81 19.15 -9.75
C THR A 146 18.44 18.96 -11.12
N ILE A 147 17.83 18.10 -11.95
CA ILE A 147 18.36 17.75 -13.26
C ILE A 147 17.95 18.76 -14.34
N VAL A 148 16.69 19.18 -14.36
CA VAL A 148 16.17 20.09 -15.38
C VAL A 148 16.63 21.52 -15.13
N TYR A 149 16.58 21.98 -13.88
CA TYR A 149 16.84 23.36 -13.47
C TYR A 149 18.01 23.47 -12.47
N PRO A 150 19.25 23.16 -12.86
CA PRO A 150 20.41 23.12 -11.94
C PRO A 150 20.69 24.47 -11.28
N HIS A 151 20.36 25.60 -11.92
CA HIS A 151 20.51 26.92 -11.28
C HIS A 151 19.53 27.13 -10.11
N ARG A 152 18.36 26.48 -10.14
CA ARG A 152 17.31 26.67 -9.12
C ARG A 152 17.47 25.72 -7.93
N MET A 153 18.24 24.63 -8.08
CA MET A 153 18.40 23.61 -7.03
C MET A 153 18.89 24.19 -5.70
N TYR A 154 19.87 25.09 -5.70
CA TYR A 154 20.43 25.69 -4.48
C TYR A 154 19.43 26.53 -3.69
N LYS A 155 18.35 27.00 -4.33
CA LYS A 155 17.29 27.77 -3.68
C LYS A 155 16.07 26.92 -3.35
N MET A 156 15.81 25.85 -4.12
CA MET A 156 14.57 25.07 -4.04
C MET A 156 14.75 23.77 -3.24
N CYS A 157 15.91 23.12 -3.34
CA CYS A 157 16.20 21.82 -2.77
C CYS A 157 17.03 22.01 -1.49
N THR A 158 16.40 22.50 -0.42
CA THR A 158 17.03 22.62 0.91
C THR A 158 16.30 21.75 1.92
N VAL A 159 17.01 21.31 2.96
CA VAL A 159 16.47 20.39 3.98
C VAL A 159 15.32 21.04 4.76
N GLU A 160 15.37 22.35 4.98
CA GLU A 160 14.33 23.11 5.67
C GLU A 160 13.03 23.11 4.87
N ARG A 161 13.12 23.34 3.55
CA ARG A 161 11.96 23.25 2.65
C ARG A 161 11.44 21.83 2.57
N ALA A 162 12.33 20.84 2.54
CA ALA A 162 11.94 19.45 2.53
C ALA A 162 11.14 19.05 3.77
N ARG A 163 11.57 19.51 4.96
CA ARG A 163 10.80 19.33 6.20
C ARG A 163 9.43 19.99 6.14
N SER A 164 9.33 21.20 5.59
CA SER A 164 8.04 21.88 5.41
C SER A 164 7.12 21.15 4.44
N ILE A 165 7.66 20.61 3.34
CA ILE A 165 6.89 19.81 2.37
C ILE A 165 6.41 18.51 3.02
N VAL A 166 7.28 17.81 3.74
CA VAL A 166 6.90 16.60 4.49
C VAL A 166 5.80 16.90 5.49
N LEU A 167 5.93 17.99 6.27
CA LEU A 167 4.91 18.40 7.24
C LEU A 167 3.57 18.69 6.54
N LEU A 168 3.60 19.39 5.40
CA LEU A 168 2.40 19.65 4.61
C LEU A 168 1.75 18.34 4.13
N ILE A 169 2.54 17.40 3.60
CA ILE A 169 2.06 16.07 3.18
C ILE A 169 1.43 15.35 4.39
N THR A 170 2.09 15.34 5.54
CA THR A 170 1.56 14.72 6.77
C THR A 170 0.21 15.32 7.15
N VAL A 171 0.08 16.65 7.18
CA VAL A 171 -1.18 17.32 7.54
C VAL A 171 -2.28 16.96 6.55
N LEU A 172 -2.01 17.04 5.24
CA LEU A 172 -3.00 16.71 4.20
C LEU A 172 -3.46 15.26 4.30
N VAL A 173 -2.53 14.32 4.42
CA VAL A 173 -2.83 12.89 4.53
C VAL A 173 -3.61 12.60 5.82
N VAL A 174 -3.23 13.19 6.94
CA VAL A 174 -3.98 13.04 8.20
C VAL A 174 -5.40 13.56 8.03
N CYS A 175 -5.58 14.78 7.50
CA CYS A 175 -6.91 15.37 7.29
C CYS A 175 -7.80 14.52 6.38
N LEU A 176 -7.27 13.98 5.29
CA LEU A 176 -8.00 13.10 4.37
C LEU A 176 -8.47 11.81 5.06
N ASN A 177 -7.65 11.28 5.97
CA ASN A 177 -7.91 10.00 6.62
C ASN A 177 -8.65 10.12 7.97
N LEU A 178 -8.92 11.33 8.48
CA LEU A 178 -9.68 11.52 9.72
C LEU A 178 -11.05 10.82 9.68
N HIS A 179 -11.60 10.59 8.49
CA HIS A 179 -12.91 9.99 8.33
C HIS A 179 -13.06 8.60 8.94
N TYR A 180 -11.97 7.84 9.06
CA TYR A 180 -11.98 6.51 9.70
C TYR A 180 -12.48 6.53 11.16
N PHE A 181 -12.38 7.66 11.87
CA PHE A 181 -12.89 7.74 13.25
C PHE A 181 -14.42 7.67 13.35
N TRP A 182 -15.13 7.99 12.27
CA TRP A 182 -16.60 7.92 12.21
C TRP A 182 -17.14 6.95 11.17
N THR A 183 -16.37 6.60 10.12
CA THR A 183 -16.82 5.66 9.09
C THR A 183 -16.55 4.20 9.42
N ILE A 184 -15.57 3.88 10.27
CA ILE A 184 -15.25 2.50 10.67
C ILE A 184 -15.74 2.22 12.10
N GLY A 185 -16.19 1.00 12.36
CA GLY A 185 -16.42 0.54 13.71
C GLY A 185 -16.45 -0.98 13.87
N LEU A 186 -16.44 -1.40 15.13
CA LEU A 186 -16.51 -2.80 15.53
C LEU A 186 -17.97 -3.21 15.76
N SER A 187 -18.41 -4.25 15.04
CA SER A 187 -19.70 -4.90 15.27
C SER A 187 -19.54 -6.18 16.08
N LEU A 188 -20.41 -6.33 17.09
CA LEU A 188 -20.42 -7.43 18.05
C LEU A 188 -21.69 -8.27 17.87
N PRO A 189 -21.61 -9.61 17.93
CA PRO A 189 -22.78 -10.49 17.86
C PRO A 189 -23.84 -10.21 18.94
N GLU A 190 -23.40 -9.76 20.12
CA GLU A 190 -24.30 -9.44 21.24
C GLU A 190 -25.16 -8.18 20.99
N THR A 191 -24.73 -7.31 20.08
CA THR A 191 -25.38 -6.01 19.84
C THR A 191 -26.18 -5.99 18.54
N ASN A 192 -25.87 -6.88 17.59
CA ASN A 192 -26.54 -6.94 16.30
C ASN A 192 -26.83 -8.41 15.92
N PRO A 193 -28.11 -8.84 15.88
CA PRO A 193 -28.47 -10.24 15.64
C PRO A 193 -28.06 -10.76 14.25
N ASP A 194 -27.78 -9.87 13.30
CA ASP A 194 -27.32 -10.22 11.95
C ASP A 194 -25.81 -10.53 11.89
N VAL A 195 -25.06 -10.35 12.99
CA VAL A 195 -23.61 -10.49 13.05
C VAL A 195 -23.23 -11.76 13.81
N THR A 196 -22.66 -12.75 13.12
CA THR A 196 -22.26 -14.04 13.72
C THR A 196 -20.87 -14.01 14.37
N HIS A 197 -20.00 -13.09 13.95
CA HIS A 197 -18.62 -12.97 14.42
C HIS A 197 -18.19 -11.51 14.61
N ARG A 198 -17.22 -11.25 15.49
CA ARG A 198 -16.66 -9.89 15.65
C ARG A 198 -16.00 -9.45 14.34
N MET A 199 -16.44 -8.33 13.80
CA MET A 199 -15.89 -7.78 12.56
C MET A 199 -15.74 -6.27 12.63
N CYS A 200 -14.59 -5.79 12.17
CA CYS A 200 -14.32 -4.37 11.98
C CYS A 200 -14.69 -4.02 10.54
N HIS A 201 -15.70 -3.15 10.35
CA HIS A 201 -16.21 -2.80 9.03
C HIS A 201 -16.62 -1.33 8.95
N ASN A 202 -16.96 -0.90 7.73
CA ASN A 202 -17.51 0.43 7.50
C ASN A 202 -18.94 0.50 8.04
N ASN A 203 -19.21 1.45 8.93
CA ASN A 203 -20.49 1.74 9.57
C ASN A 203 -21.31 2.78 8.78
N TYR A 204 -21.38 2.66 7.45
CA TYR A 204 -22.26 3.53 6.67
C TYR A 204 -23.73 3.26 7.02
N GLN A 205 -24.53 4.32 7.13
CA GLN A 205 -25.98 4.17 7.30
C GLN A 205 -26.55 3.41 6.08
N PRO A 206 -27.49 2.47 6.28
CA PRO A 206 -28.00 1.59 5.22
C PRO A 206 -28.74 2.31 4.08
N GLN A 207 -29.09 3.60 4.26
CA GLN A 207 -29.75 4.41 3.23
C GLN A 207 -28.75 5.17 2.33
N LEU A 208 -27.49 5.25 2.76
CA LEU A 208 -26.40 5.95 2.08
C LEU A 208 -25.30 4.97 1.62
N SER A 209 -25.47 3.67 1.88
CA SER A 209 -24.44 2.64 1.70
C SER A 209 -24.15 2.31 0.24
N ASP A 210 -25.15 2.29 -0.63
CA ASP A 210 -24.98 1.62 -1.94
C ASP A 210 -24.15 2.44 -2.93
N GLU A 211 -24.23 3.77 -2.88
CA GLU A 211 -23.39 4.64 -3.72
C GLU A 211 -22.00 4.88 -3.09
N ILE A 212 -21.94 5.03 -1.76
CA ILE A 212 -20.69 5.33 -1.05
C ILE A 212 -19.73 4.13 -0.98
N THR A 213 -20.26 2.91 -0.96
CA THR A 213 -19.46 1.67 -0.95
C THR A 213 -18.61 1.49 -2.20
N LEU A 214 -18.97 2.11 -3.34
CA LEU A 214 -18.16 2.08 -4.55
C LEU A 214 -17.24 3.32 -4.66
N ILE A 215 -17.76 4.49 -4.34
CA ILE A 215 -17.04 5.76 -4.55
C ILE A 215 -15.84 5.90 -3.62
N VAL A 216 -15.98 5.52 -2.34
CA VAL A 216 -14.89 5.70 -1.36
C VAL A 216 -13.69 4.81 -1.67
N PRO A 217 -13.82 3.48 -1.88
CA PRO A 217 -12.66 2.65 -2.26
C PRO A 217 -12.03 3.08 -3.59
N LEU A 218 -12.85 3.56 -4.54
CA LEU A 218 -12.33 4.10 -5.80
C LEU A 218 -11.48 5.35 -5.57
N LEU A 219 -11.96 6.29 -4.76
CA LEU A 219 -11.20 7.50 -4.41
C LEU A 219 -9.90 7.13 -3.70
N GLU A 220 -9.95 6.20 -2.76
CA GLU A 220 -8.78 5.72 -2.04
C GLU A 220 -7.74 5.09 -2.99
N PHE A 221 -8.20 4.23 -3.90
CA PHE A 221 -7.36 3.63 -4.93
C PHE A 221 -6.72 4.67 -5.86
N LEU A 222 -7.49 5.68 -6.28
CA LEU A 222 -6.99 6.74 -7.15
C LEU A 222 -5.92 7.58 -6.46
N LEU A 223 -6.14 7.97 -5.20
CA LEU A 223 -5.25 8.86 -4.44
C LEU A 223 -3.96 8.18 -3.99
N ASP A 224 -4.01 6.90 -3.64
CA ASP A 224 -2.84 6.17 -3.16
C ASP A 224 -2.02 5.55 -4.29
N ASN A 225 -2.66 5.12 -5.39
CA ASN A 225 -1.98 4.35 -6.44
C ASN A 225 -1.91 5.11 -7.77
N ILE A 226 -3.06 5.41 -8.38
CA ILE A 226 -3.10 5.89 -9.77
C ILE A 226 -2.48 7.28 -9.92
N ILE A 227 -2.88 8.23 -9.08
CA ILE A 227 -2.38 9.61 -9.15
C ILE A 227 -0.88 9.67 -8.87
N PRO A 228 -0.35 9.10 -7.76
CA PRO A 228 1.08 9.05 -7.52
C PRO A 228 1.85 8.38 -8.65
N PHE A 229 1.36 7.26 -9.19
CA PHE A 229 2.00 6.55 -10.29
C PHE A 229 2.13 7.41 -11.55
N ILE A 230 1.05 8.07 -11.96
CA ILE A 230 1.04 8.96 -13.14
C ILE A 230 2.01 10.13 -12.92
N MET A 231 1.97 10.77 -11.75
CA MET A 231 2.84 11.90 -11.41
C MET A 231 4.32 11.51 -11.45
N VAL A 232 4.69 10.40 -10.78
CA VAL A 232 6.05 9.86 -10.77
C VAL A 232 6.51 9.55 -12.20
N THR A 233 5.67 8.87 -13.00
CA THR A 233 6.00 8.51 -14.38
C THR A 233 6.28 9.76 -15.23
N ILE A 234 5.45 10.79 -15.12
CA ILE A 234 5.65 12.06 -15.83
C ILE A 234 6.97 12.71 -15.40
N PHE A 235 7.25 12.83 -14.10
CA PHE A 235 8.47 13.49 -13.63
C PHE A 235 9.75 12.72 -14.00
N ILE A 236 9.72 11.39 -13.93
CA ILE A 236 10.84 10.54 -14.36
C ILE A 236 11.05 10.68 -15.87
N TYR A 237 9.98 10.63 -16.67
CA TYR A 237 10.08 10.82 -18.12
C TYR A 237 10.74 12.16 -18.48
N MET A 238 10.28 13.26 -17.87
CA MET A 238 10.86 14.59 -18.09
C MET A 238 12.35 14.66 -17.69
N THR A 239 12.70 13.99 -16.59
CA THR A 239 14.08 13.88 -16.10
C THR A 239 14.96 13.15 -17.11
N LEU A 240 14.52 11.98 -17.59
CA LEU A 240 15.26 11.15 -18.55
C LEU A 240 15.49 11.87 -19.88
N VAL A 241 14.45 12.48 -20.45
CA VAL A 241 14.56 13.25 -21.71
C VAL A 241 15.59 14.37 -21.56
N THR A 242 15.54 15.11 -20.45
CA THR A 242 16.47 16.22 -20.22
C THR A 242 17.92 15.75 -20.05
N MET A 243 18.14 14.63 -19.36
CA MET A 243 19.48 14.03 -19.25
C MET A 243 20.04 13.63 -20.62
N ILE A 244 19.22 13.00 -21.47
CA ILE A 244 19.63 12.58 -22.82
C ILE A 244 19.96 13.79 -23.70
N LEU A 245 19.13 14.84 -23.66
CA LEU A 245 19.35 16.06 -24.45
C LEU A 245 20.64 16.77 -24.02
N LYS A 246 20.86 16.95 -22.71
CA LYS A 246 22.09 17.58 -22.18
C LYS A 246 23.35 16.79 -22.56
N LYS A 247 23.30 15.45 -22.51
CA LYS A 247 24.43 14.59 -22.90
C LYS A 247 24.78 14.76 -24.38
N LYS A 248 23.78 14.87 -25.28
CA LYS A 248 24.02 15.08 -26.71
C LYS A 248 24.70 16.43 -26.99
N THR A 249 24.29 17.49 -26.31
CA THR A 249 24.90 18.82 -26.48
C THR A 249 26.37 18.84 -26.07
N LEU A 250 26.75 18.13 -25.01
CA LEU A 250 28.14 18.05 -24.53
C LEU A 250 29.10 17.30 -25.47
N HIS A 251 28.59 16.39 -26.30
CA HIS A 251 29.41 15.69 -27.30
C HIS A 251 29.56 16.46 -28.62
N LEU A 252 28.84 17.57 -28.79
CA LEU A 252 28.84 18.41 -30.00
C LEU A 252 29.65 19.71 -29.83
N THR A 253 30.21 19.96 -28.65
CA THR A 253 31.08 21.08 -28.29
C THR A 253 32.47 20.58 -27.94
#